data_AF-A0A2T9Z2Z9-F1
#
_entry.id   AF-A0A2T9Z2Z9-F1
#
_cell.length_a   1.000
_cell.length_b   1.000
_cell.length_c   1.000
_cell.angle_alpha   90.00
_cell.angle_beta   90.00
_cell.angle_gamma   90.00
#
_symmetry.space_group_name_H-M   'P 1'
#
loop_
_entity.id
_entity.type
_entity.pdbx_description
1 polymer ?
#
loop_
_entity_poly.entity_id
_entity_poly.type
_entity_poly.pdbx_seq_one_letter_code
_entity_poly.pdbx_strand_id
1 'polypeptide(L)'
;MESKKLPVVVVGAGIVGVTTALVLQRTGKYQVAVVAKNTSVDESSLTDNEGWASPFAGANWHAYAGEDEYHAQEMEYTTWRELRKLADMYPESHIKKTTCLEFTTAEKYYEPWFIRKLANSKYLAREQVPFGCDIGIQFDTVILNAPKYLHWVTQQYLESGGKIYQVKLDSLGEAIKYSPTGSGVIHITPIVVNCTGLGSLYLQDVKDTKMHPVRGQVTLVNAPMVKQTISDTPAWKYIIPRGDGTVILGGTYQANNWSTKVDPNTTEEVLRETVKMCPLLVDETTPTTPDNWEERLEKLRKRIIKINVGFRPAREGGTRIELGTVPNPNDSDKNEGIVVVHNYGHGGYGYQSSWGYAFEALKLTNSAANKIFNAHSKL
;
A
#
# COMPACT_ATOMS: atom_id res chain seq x y z
N MET A 1 -22.14 -29.65 -11.55
CA MET A 1 -21.09 -29.97 -10.55
C MET A 1 -20.37 -28.67 -10.25
N GLU A 2 -20.46 -28.14 -9.04
CA GLU A 2 -19.59 -27.04 -8.63
C GLU A 2 -18.13 -27.51 -8.72
N SER A 3 -17.28 -26.78 -9.42
CA SER A 3 -15.85 -27.06 -9.44
C SER A 3 -15.30 -26.96 -8.01
N LYS A 4 -14.68 -28.02 -7.49
CA LYS A 4 -14.03 -28.00 -6.18
C LYS A 4 -12.99 -26.88 -6.14
N LYS A 5 -13.19 -25.92 -5.23
CA LYS A 5 -12.26 -24.81 -5.02
C LYS A 5 -11.09 -25.24 -4.15
N LEU A 6 -9.88 -24.80 -4.48
CA LEU A 6 -8.70 -25.07 -3.65
C LEU A 6 -8.65 -24.12 -2.44
N PRO A 7 -8.32 -24.61 -1.24
CA PRO A 7 -8.21 -23.77 -0.07
C PRO A 7 -6.93 -22.94 -0.08
N VAL A 8 -7.06 -21.64 0.20
CA VAL A 8 -5.94 -20.71 0.37
C VAL A 8 -6.14 -19.92 1.67
N VAL A 9 -5.07 -19.73 2.43
CA VAL A 9 -5.07 -18.86 3.60
C VAL A 9 -4.12 -17.69 3.38
N VAL A 10 -4.65 -16.48 3.32
CA VAL A 10 -3.86 -15.24 3.26
C VAL A 10 -3.62 -14.74 4.68
N VAL A 11 -2.36 -14.52 5.05
CA VAL A 11 -1.97 -14.03 6.38
C VAL A 11 -1.62 -12.54 6.30
N GLY A 12 -2.43 -11.71 6.95
CA GLY A 12 -2.34 -10.25 6.92
C GLY A 12 -3.49 -9.60 6.16
N ALA A 13 -4.15 -8.61 6.78
CA ALA A 13 -5.28 -7.87 6.21
C ALA A 13 -4.96 -6.38 5.97
N GLY A 14 -3.69 -6.06 5.70
CA GLY A 14 -3.33 -4.79 5.06
C GLY A 14 -3.69 -4.79 3.57
N ILE A 15 -3.50 -3.66 2.90
CA ILE A 15 -3.92 -3.47 1.49
C ILE A 15 -3.42 -4.59 0.56
N VAL A 16 -2.18 -5.03 0.72
CA VAL A 16 -1.59 -6.12 -0.06
C VAL A 16 -2.33 -7.43 0.16
N GLY A 17 -2.60 -7.78 1.42
CA GLY A 17 -3.26 -9.04 1.76
C GLY A 17 -4.71 -9.10 1.29
N VAL A 18 -5.50 -8.05 1.56
CA VAL A 18 -6.92 -8.04 1.16
C VAL A 18 -7.10 -7.94 -0.36
N THR A 19 -6.23 -7.19 -1.06
CA THR A 19 -6.24 -7.15 -2.53
C THR A 19 -5.86 -8.52 -3.10
N THR A 20 -4.84 -9.18 -2.53
CA THR A 20 -4.45 -10.54 -2.93
C THR A 20 -5.59 -11.55 -2.71
N ALA A 21 -6.23 -11.51 -1.54
CA ALA A 21 -7.36 -12.37 -1.22
C ALA A 21 -8.53 -12.16 -2.19
N LEU A 22 -8.87 -10.90 -2.51
CA LEU A 22 -9.90 -10.56 -3.48
C LEU A 22 -9.57 -11.09 -4.87
N VAL A 23 -8.35 -10.89 -5.36
CA VAL A 23 -7.89 -11.38 -6.67
C VAL A 23 -8.00 -12.90 -6.75
N LEU A 24 -7.51 -13.61 -5.73
CA LEU A 24 -7.60 -15.08 -5.66
C LEU A 24 -9.05 -15.57 -5.63
N GLN A 25 -9.89 -14.97 -4.78
CA GLN A 25 -11.30 -15.32 -4.61
C GLN A 25 -12.09 -15.12 -5.92
N ARG A 26 -11.86 -14.01 -6.62
CA ARG A 26 -12.56 -13.67 -7.87
C ARG A 26 -12.22 -14.58 -9.05
N THR A 27 -11.14 -15.36 -8.97
CA THR A 27 -10.87 -16.37 -10.01
C THR A 27 -11.89 -17.50 -10.04
N GLY A 28 -12.66 -17.70 -8.96
CA GLY A 28 -13.55 -18.84 -8.78
C GLY A 28 -12.83 -20.17 -8.54
N LYS A 29 -11.50 -20.24 -8.70
CA LYS A 29 -10.68 -21.45 -8.48
C LYS A 29 -10.34 -21.71 -7.02
N TYR A 30 -10.29 -20.64 -6.23
CA TYR A 30 -9.86 -20.69 -4.84
C TYR A 30 -11.01 -20.34 -3.89
N GLN A 31 -11.00 -20.97 -2.72
CA GLN A 31 -11.74 -20.53 -1.56
C GLN A 31 -10.72 -19.95 -0.59
N VAL A 32 -10.86 -18.66 -0.28
CA VAL A 32 -9.83 -17.92 0.43
C VAL A 32 -10.34 -17.56 1.83
N ALA A 33 -9.53 -17.81 2.86
CA ALA A 33 -9.66 -17.22 4.18
C ALA A 33 -8.52 -16.23 4.41
N VAL A 34 -8.79 -15.14 5.12
CA VAL A 34 -7.77 -14.19 5.59
C VAL A 34 -7.63 -14.32 7.10
N VAL A 35 -6.39 -14.31 7.60
CA VAL A 35 -6.07 -14.40 9.02
C VAL A 35 -5.15 -13.24 9.39
N ALA A 36 -5.52 -12.39 10.35
CA ALA A 36 -4.73 -11.20 10.67
C ALA A 36 -4.98 -10.65 12.08
N LYS A 37 -3.95 -10.06 12.71
CA LYS A 37 -4.08 -9.32 14.00
C LYS A 37 -5.01 -8.11 13.85
N ASN A 38 -4.79 -7.33 12.80
CA ASN A 38 -5.52 -6.10 12.49
C ASN A 38 -6.38 -6.30 11.26
N THR A 39 -7.60 -5.77 11.25
CA THR A 39 -8.55 -5.88 10.13
C THR A 39 -9.25 -4.55 9.88
N SER A 40 -9.77 -4.39 8.66
CA SER A 40 -10.63 -3.26 8.28
C SER A 40 -12.09 -3.66 8.11
N VAL A 41 -12.53 -4.75 8.78
CA VAL A 41 -13.95 -5.16 8.77
C VAL A 41 -14.81 -4.06 9.40
N ASP A 42 -14.32 -3.48 10.49
CA ASP A 42 -14.85 -2.26 11.10
C ASP A 42 -13.90 -1.09 10.77
N GLU A 43 -14.42 -0.01 10.19
CA GLU A 43 -13.62 1.19 9.90
C GLU A 43 -13.15 1.89 11.19
N SER A 44 -13.89 1.73 12.30
CA SER A 44 -13.53 2.35 13.58
C SER A 44 -12.31 1.72 14.25
N SER A 45 -11.93 0.49 13.86
CA SER A 45 -10.74 -0.21 14.39
C SER A 45 -9.42 0.19 13.71
N LEU A 46 -9.44 1.17 12.80
CA LEU A 46 -8.28 1.65 12.02
C LEU A 46 -7.37 2.62 12.82
N THR A 47 -7.04 2.26 14.05
CA THR A 47 -6.30 3.14 14.99
C THR A 47 -4.93 2.61 15.41
N ASP A 48 -4.65 1.32 15.21
CA ASP A 48 -3.40 0.68 15.65
C ASP A 48 -2.22 1.07 14.74
N ASN A 49 -1.19 1.70 15.32
CA ASN A 49 0.05 2.10 14.63
C ASN A 49 1.24 1.16 14.92
N GLU A 50 1.05 0.02 15.59
CA GLU A 50 2.10 -0.96 15.94
C GLU A 50 2.54 -1.83 14.75
N GLY A 51 2.90 -1.21 13.63
CA GLY A 51 3.39 -1.91 12.43
C GLY A 51 2.31 -2.26 11.40
N TRP A 52 1.05 -1.86 11.61
CA TRP A 52 0.03 -1.93 10.57
C TRP A 52 0.01 -0.66 9.72
N ALA A 53 0.70 -0.69 8.58
CA ALA A 53 0.99 0.50 7.78
C ALA A 53 -0.23 1.04 6.99
N SER A 54 -1.15 0.16 6.57
CA SER A 54 -2.15 0.49 5.55
C SER A 54 -3.07 1.67 5.90
N PRO A 55 -3.56 1.85 7.14
CA PRO A 55 -4.42 3.00 7.47
C PRO A 55 -3.71 4.35 7.47
N PHE A 56 -2.37 4.37 7.55
CA PHE A 56 -1.57 5.59 7.73
C PHE A 56 -0.98 6.15 6.43
N ALA A 57 -1.22 5.47 5.30
CA ALA A 57 -0.76 5.94 3.99
C ALA A 57 -1.53 7.21 3.55
N GLY A 58 -0.96 7.93 2.58
CA GLY A 58 -1.58 9.13 2.00
C GLY A 58 -3.01 8.89 1.48
N ALA A 59 -3.23 8.09 0.43
CA ALA A 59 -2.29 7.50 -0.51
C ALA A 59 -2.56 8.02 -1.92
N ASN A 60 -1.56 8.03 -2.79
CA ASN A 60 -1.72 8.28 -4.22
C ASN A 60 -0.99 7.18 -5.02
N TRP A 61 -1.11 7.24 -6.33
CA TRP A 61 -0.19 6.54 -7.22
C TRP A 61 0.94 7.49 -7.64
N HIS A 62 2.18 7.17 -7.26
CA HIS A 62 3.38 7.89 -7.71
C HIS A 62 4.50 6.88 -7.79
N ALA A 63 4.93 6.52 -9.00
CA ALA A 63 5.81 5.38 -9.21
C ALA A 63 7.19 5.60 -8.58
N TYR A 64 7.73 4.59 -7.89
CA TYR A 64 9.04 4.65 -7.23
C TYR A 64 10.06 3.66 -7.82
N ALA A 65 9.65 2.77 -8.72
CA ALA A 65 10.59 1.86 -9.37
C ALA A 65 11.66 2.62 -10.16
N GLY A 66 12.91 2.20 -10.01
CA GLY A 66 14.05 2.73 -10.78
C GLY A 66 14.01 2.33 -12.25
N GLU A 67 14.89 2.93 -13.07
CA GLU A 67 14.96 2.70 -14.52
C GLU A 67 15.09 1.23 -14.90
N ASP A 68 15.94 0.49 -14.18
CA ASP A 68 16.25 -0.90 -14.48
C ASP A 68 15.34 -1.90 -13.74
N GLU A 69 14.40 -1.42 -12.93
CA GLU A 69 13.50 -2.26 -12.14
C GLU A 69 12.23 -2.64 -12.91
N TYR A 70 12.40 -3.15 -14.13
CA TYR A 70 11.30 -3.41 -15.09
C TYR A 70 10.11 -4.20 -14.50
N HIS A 71 10.39 -5.19 -13.64
CA HIS A 71 9.35 -5.94 -12.97
C HIS A 71 8.51 -5.06 -12.02
N ALA A 72 9.16 -4.22 -11.20
CA ALA A 72 8.48 -3.31 -10.30
C ALA A 72 7.68 -2.25 -11.07
N GLN A 73 8.24 -1.70 -12.16
CA GLN A 73 7.53 -0.78 -13.06
C GLN A 73 6.24 -1.40 -13.59
N GLU A 74 6.27 -2.68 -13.99
CA GLU A 74 5.08 -3.38 -14.47
C GLU A 74 4.03 -3.58 -13.36
N MET A 75 4.45 -3.85 -12.12
CA MET A 75 3.53 -3.95 -10.98
C MET A 75 2.85 -2.61 -10.67
N GLU A 76 3.61 -1.52 -10.70
CA GLU A 76 3.10 -0.17 -10.51
C GLU A 76 2.17 0.24 -11.65
N TYR A 77 2.55 0.00 -12.90
CA TYR A 77 1.73 0.31 -14.07
C TYR A 77 0.42 -0.47 -14.09
N THR A 78 0.48 -1.78 -13.82
CA THR A 78 -0.71 -2.62 -13.71
C THR A 78 -1.65 -2.08 -12.64
N THR A 79 -1.11 -1.70 -11.49
CA THR A 79 -1.91 -1.14 -10.40
C THR A 79 -2.53 0.21 -10.76
N TRP A 80 -1.81 1.09 -11.45
CA TRP A 80 -2.37 2.35 -11.95
C TRP A 80 -3.60 2.09 -12.85
N ARG A 81 -3.48 1.14 -13.79
CA ARG A 81 -4.58 0.79 -14.70
C ARG A 81 -5.79 0.27 -13.93
N GLU A 82 -5.58 -0.63 -12.98
CA GLU A 82 -6.67 -1.19 -12.17
C GLU A 82 -7.33 -0.15 -11.28
N LEU A 83 -6.57 0.68 -10.57
CA LEU A 83 -7.14 1.73 -9.73
C LEU A 83 -7.97 2.74 -10.54
N ARG A 84 -7.53 3.09 -11.76
CA ARG A 84 -8.32 3.96 -12.66
C ARG A 84 -9.63 3.29 -13.09
N LYS A 85 -9.59 2.00 -13.48
CA LYS A 85 -10.81 1.24 -13.81
C LYS A 85 -11.77 1.19 -12.63
N LEU A 86 -11.27 0.93 -11.43
CA LEU A 86 -12.08 0.88 -10.22
C LEU A 86 -12.69 2.24 -9.90
N ALA A 87 -11.95 3.34 -10.08
CA ALA A 87 -12.48 4.68 -9.92
C ALA A 87 -13.65 4.99 -10.88
N ASP A 88 -13.62 4.42 -12.08
CA ASP A 88 -14.69 4.55 -13.08
C ASP A 88 -15.90 3.65 -12.79
N MET A 89 -15.65 2.42 -12.33
CA MET A 89 -16.71 1.43 -12.09
C MET A 89 -17.40 1.59 -10.73
N TYR A 90 -16.68 2.05 -9.72
CA TYR A 90 -17.10 2.08 -8.32
C TYR A 90 -16.81 3.45 -7.70
N PRO A 91 -17.69 4.46 -7.90
CA PRO A 91 -17.53 5.79 -7.34
C PRO A 91 -17.40 5.82 -5.81
N GLU A 92 -17.95 4.80 -5.14
CA GLU A 92 -17.91 4.55 -3.69
C GLU A 92 -16.61 3.89 -3.20
N SER A 93 -15.70 3.52 -4.10
CA SER A 93 -14.37 2.99 -3.76
C SER A 93 -13.45 4.00 -3.06
N HIS A 94 -13.82 5.28 -3.03
CA HIS A 94 -12.99 6.38 -2.53
C HIS A 94 -11.67 6.59 -3.28
N ILE A 95 -11.57 6.05 -4.50
CA ILE A 95 -10.53 6.41 -5.46
C ILE A 95 -11.02 7.63 -6.25
N LYS A 96 -10.17 8.63 -6.45
CA LYS A 96 -10.45 9.76 -7.36
C LYS A 96 -9.31 9.92 -8.35
N LYS A 97 -9.66 10.07 -9.63
CA LYS A 97 -8.72 10.46 -10.68
C LYS A 97 -8.37 11.94 -10.53
N THR A 98 -7.10 12.28 -10.64
CA THR A 98 -6.59 13.65 -10.56
C THR A 98 -5.24 13.75 -11.27
N THR A 99 -4.53 14.86 -11.13
CA THR A 99 -3.16 15.03 -11.60
C THR A 99 -2.18 15.19 -10.44
N CYS A 100 -0.94 14.76 -10.66
CA CYS A 100 0.19 15.05 -9.79
C CYS A 100 1.04 16.15 -10.40
N LEU A 101 1.52 17.05 -9.55
CA LEU A 101 2.63 17.95 -9.83
C LEU A 101 3.87 17.41 -9.11
N GLU A 102 4.95 17.26 -9.85
CA GLU A 102 6.25 16.83 -9.35
C GLU A 102 7.25 17.94 -9.60
N PHE A 103 8.07 18.28 -8.60
CA PHE A 103 9.03 19.37 -8.71
C PHE A 103 10.38 18.95 -8.18
N THR A 104 11.45 19.18 -8.92
CA THR A 104 12.80 18.84 -8.46
C THR A 104 13.84 19.83 -8.96
N THR A 105 15.07 19.70 -8.47
CA THR A 105 16.23 20.45 -8.99
C THR A 105 16.85 19.72 -10.17
N ALA A 106 17.51 20.46 -11.06
CA ALA A 106 18.17 19.86 -12.22
C ALA A 106 19.25 18.84 -11.82
N GLU A 107 19.94 19.07 -10.70
CA GLU A 107 20.94 18.16 -10.13
C GLU A 107 20.36 16.79 -9.75
N LYS A 108 19.14 16.77 -9.22
CA LYS A 108 18.47 15.54 -8.74
C LYS A 108 17.59 14.90 -9.80
N TYR A 109 17.48 15.50 -10.98
CA TYR A 109 16.52 15.08 -11.98
C TYR A 109 16.94 13.81 -12.68
N TYR A 110 16.01 12.86 -12.69
CA TYR A 110 16.05 11.66 -13.48
C TYR A 110 14.66 11.47 -14.10
N GLU A 111 14.56 11.27 -15.42
CA GLU A 111 13.25 11.20 -16.10
C GLU A 111 12.46 9.97 -15.62
N PRO A 112 11.30 10.12 -14.96
CA PRO A 112 10.58 8.98 -14.45
C PRO A 112 10.09 8.07 -15.59
N TRP A 113 10.27 6.75 -15.45
CA TRP A 113 9.97 5.77 -16.50
C TRP A 113 8.52 5.86 -17.04
N PHE A 114 7.60 6.32 -16.20
CA PHE A 114 6.17 6.38 -16.52
C PHE A 114 5.80 7.58 -17.39
N ILE A 115 6.63 8.61 -17.49
CA ILE A 115 6.31 9.83 -18.26
C ILE A 115 5.97 9.52 -19.71
N ARG A 116 6.65 8.53 -20.30
CA ARG A 116 6.40 8.08 -21.67
C ARG A 116 5.24 7.09 -21.80
N LYS A 117 4.84 6.43 -20.70
CA LYS A 117 3.72 5.48 -20.69
C LYS A 117 2.37 6.16 -20.39
N LEU A 118 2.38 7.25 -19.63
CA LEU A 118 1.17 7.98 -19.26
C LEU A 118 0.89 9.09 -20.29
N ALA A 119 -0.16 8.92 -21.09
CA ALA A 119 -0.48 9.76 -22.26
C ALA A 119 -0.61 11.28 -21.97
N ASN A 120 -0.96 11.67 -20.75
CA ASN A 120 -1.18 13.08 -20.37
C ASN A 120 -0.04 13.66 -19.51
N SER A 121 1.16 13.09 -19.60
CA SER A 121 2.34 13.65 -18.93
C SER A 121 2.91 14.84 -19.70
N LYS A 122 3.28 15.90 -19.00
CA LYS A 122 3.93 17.08 -19.59
C LYS A 122 4.91 17.73 -18.63
N TYR A 123 5.94 18.34 -19.18
CA TYR A 123 6.77 19.30 -18.47
C TYR A 123 6.02 20.64 -18.33
N LEU A 124 6.23 21.31 -17.20
CA LEU A 124 5.63 22.60 -16.88
C LEU A 124 6.51 23.74 -17.38
N ALA A 125 5.88 24.87 -17.72
CA ALA A 125 6.61 26.09 -18.05
C ALA A 125 7.32 26.66 -16.81
N ARG A 126 8.41 27.42 -16.99
CA ARG A 126 9.26 27.90 -15.89
C ARG A 126 8.47 28.70 -14.84
N GLU A 127 7.47 29.47 -15.29
CA GLU A 127 6.63 30.32 -14.45
C GLU A 127 5.70 29.52 -13.53
N GLN A 128 5.49 28.24 -13.83
CA GLN A 128 4.69 27.31 -13.03
C GLN A 128 5.54 26.50 -12.04
N VAL A 129 6.87 26.57 -12.14
CA VAL A 129 7.80 25.83 -11.27
C VAL A 129 8.12 26.68 -10.05
N PRO A 130 7.90 26.18 -8.81
CA PRO A 130 8.18 26.92 -7.59
C PRO A 130 9.64 27.35 -7.46
N PHE A 131 9.86 28.41 -6.69
CA PHE A 131 11.21 28.85 -6.31
C PHE A 131 11.99 27.71 -5.65
N GLY A 132 13.27 27.56 -6.02
CA GLY A 132 14.14 26.48 -5.53
C GLY A 132 13.98 25.14 -6.27
N CYS A 133 13.08 25.05 -7.25
CA CYS A 133 13.01 23.94 -8.19
C CYS A 133 13.36 24.43 -9.61
N ASP A 134 13.87 23.53 -10.44
CA ASP A 134 14.25 23.82 -11.82
C ASP A 134 13.30 23.14 -12.82
N ILE A 135 12.79 21.97 -12.45
CA ILE A 135 11.97 21.11 -13.31
C ILE A 135 10.64 20.86 -12.62
N GLY A 136 9.56 20.98 -13.40
CA GLY A 136 8.21 20.63 -12.97
C GLY A 136 7.56 19.70 -13.99
N ILE A 137 6.89 18.66 -13.51
CA ILE A 137 6.18 17.69 -14.32
C ILE A 137 4.75 17.58 -13.83
N GLN A 138 3.80 17.48 -14.76
CA GLN A 138 2.42 17.14 -14.46
C GLN A 138 2.05 15.83 -15.15
N PHE A 139 1.37 14.93 -14.45
CA PHE A 139 0.85 13.69 -15.03
C PHE A 139 -0.44 13.22 -14.36
N ASP A 140 -1.19 12.36 -15.05
CA ASP A 140 -2.42 11.76 -14.54
C ASP A 140 -2.14 10.72 -13.45
N THR A 141 -2.86 10.82 -12.34
CA THR A 141 -2.75 9.90 -11.20
C THR A 141 -4.12 9.59 -10.58
N VAL A 142 -4.11 8.78 -9.52
CA VAL A 142 -5.23 8.55 -8.62
C VAL A 142 -4.82 8.88 -7.18
N ILE A 143 -5.78 9.40 -6.41
CA ILE A 143 -5.71 9.53 -4.96
C ILE A 143 -6.70 8.59 -4.31
N LEU A 144 -6.35 8.14 -3.11
CA LEU A 144 -7.15 7.23 -2.30
C LEU A 144 -7.25 7.78 -0.88
N ASN A 145 -8.47 7.76 -0.35
CA ASN A 145 -8.62 7.78 1.10
C ASN A 145 -8.22 6.40 1.64
N ALA A 146 -6.98 6.25 2.12
CA ALA A 146 -6.40 4.96 2.51
C ALA A 146 -7.29 4.11 3.44
N PRO A 147 -7.76 4.58 4.61
CA PRO A 147 -8.62 3.77 5.48
C PRO A 147 -9.96 3.42 4.84
N LYS A 148 -10.61 4.36 4.13
CA LYS A 148 -11.92 4.10 3.48
C LYS A 148 -11.80 3.13 2.30
N TYR A 149 -10.78 3.27 1.46
CA TYR A 149 -10.53 2.33 0.37
C TYR A 149 -10.14 0.94 0.90
N LEU A 150 -9.33 0.88 1.96
CA LEU A 150 -8.99 -0.38 2.62
C LEU A 150 -10.23 -1.07 3.22
N HIS A 151 -11.16 -0.31 3.80
CA HIS A 151 -12.44 -0.85 4.24
C HIS A 151 -13.28 -1.34 3.05
N TRP A 152 -13.44 -0.51 2.02
CA TRP A 152 -14.22 -0.86 0.82
C TRP A 152 -13.71 -2.14 0.15
N VAL A 153 -12.41 -2.27 -0.13
CA VAL A 153 -11.86 -3.47 -0.79
C VAL A 153 -12.00 -4.72 0.09
N THR A 154 -11.95 -4.56 1.43
CA THR A 154 -12.25 -5.64 2.37
C THR A 154 -13.71 -6.06 2.28
N GLN A 155 -14.66 -5.12 2.19
CA GLN A 155 -16.08 -5.46 1.99
C GLN A 155 -16.28 -6.17 0.65
N GLN A 156 -15.64 -5.73 -0.43
CA GLN A 156 -15.69 -6.41 -1.72
C GLN A 156 -15.21 -7.88 -1.64
N TYR A 157 -14.21 -8.16 -0.81
CA TYR A 157 -13.74 -9.52 -0.54
C TYR A 157 -14.76 -10.35 0.27
N LEU A 158 -15.33 -9.76 1.32
CA LEU A 158 -16.35 -10.41 2.15
C LEU A 158 -17.62 -10.71 1.37
N GLU A 159 -18.11 -9.76 0.58
CA GLU A 159 -19.27 -9.90 -0.31
C GLU A 159 -19.05 -10.98 -1.38
N SER A 160 -17.79 -11.24 -1.75
CA SER A 160 -17.40 -12.35 -2.65
C SER A 160 -17.34 -13.72 -1.94
N GLY A 161 -17.88 -13.82 -0.72
CA GLY A 161 -17.90 -15.03 0.12
C GLY A 161 -16.62 -15.28 0.91
N GLY A 162 -15.75 -14.27 1.03
CA GLY A 162 -14.53 -14.31 1.83
C GLY A 162 -14.81 -14.39 3.33
N LYS A 163 -13.82 -14.84 4.11
CA LYS A 163 -13.87 -14.88 5.58
C LYS A 163 -12.60 -14.31 6.16
N ILE A 164 -12.73 -13.48 7.20
CA ILE A 164 -11.60 -12.91 7.94
C ILE A 164 -11.64 -13.43 9.37
N TYR A 165 -10.52 -13.98 9.84
CA TYR A 165 -10.30 -14.35 11.24
C TYR A 165 -9.34 -13.35 11.88
N GLN A 166 -9.82 -12.62 12.88
CA GLN A 166 -9.00 -11.64 13.60
C GLN A 166 -8.22 -12.31 14.73
N VAL A 167 -7.00 -12.74 14.43
CA VAL A 167 -6.11 -13.44 15.38
C VAL A 167 -4.65 -13.08 15.11
N LYS A 168 -3.85 -13.07 16.18
CA LYS A 168 -2.39 -12.98 16.07
C LYS A 168 -1.82 -14.39 15.91
N LEU A 169 -0.92 -14.58 14.96
CA LEU A 169 -0.20 -15.84 14.75
C LEU A 169 1.27 -15.66 15.14
N ASP A 170 1.88 -16.73 15.66
CA ASP A 170 3.31 -16.77 15.97
C ASP A 170 4.12 -17.41 14.82
N SER A 171 3.47 -18.14 13.91
CA SER A 171 4.05 -18.75 12.72
C SER A 171 3.04 -18.82 11.58
N LEU A 172 3.51 -18.94 10.32
CA LEU A 172 2.63 -19.20 9.18
C LEU A 172 2.01 -20.60 9.25
N GLY A 173 2.71 -21.57 9.84
CA GLY A 173 2.20 -22.92 10.05
C GLY A 173 0.87 -22.97 10.80
N GLU A 174 0.64 -22.06 11.75
CA GLU A 174 -0.64 -21.98 12.49
C GLU A 174 -1.83 -21.57 11.61
N ALA A 175 -1.59 -20.88 10.50
CA ALA A 175 -2.63 -20.35 9.63
C ALA A 175 -3.49 -21.45 9.00
N ILE A 176 -2.95 -22.66 8.83
CA ILE A 176 -3.68 -23.79 8.22
C ILE A 176 -4.93 -24.19 9.00
N LYS A 177 -4.99 -23.90 10.32
CA LYS A 177 -6.17 -24.15 11.17
C LYS A 177 -7.39 -23.36 10.72
N TYR A 178 -7.18 -22.26 10.00
CA TYR A 178 -8.22 -21.37 9.47
C TYR A 178 -8.52 -21.61 7.99
N SER A 179 -7.99 -22.71 7.43
CA SER A 179 -8.29 -23.13 6.07
C SER A 179 -9.80 -23.20 5.84
N PRO A 180 -10.33 -22.68 4.73
CA PRO A 180 -11.78 -22.62 4.51
C PRO A 180 -12.39 -23.96 4.05
N THR A 181 -11.82 -25.10 4.43
CA THR A 181 -12.21 -26.43 3.93
C THR A 181 -13.71 -26.69 4.09
N GLY A 182 -14.38 -26.85 2.95
CA GLY A 182 -15.73 -27.41 2.86
C GLY A 182 -15.73 -28.91 3.20
N SER A 183 -16.87 -29.38 3.67
CA SER A 183 -17.17 -30.68 4.29
C SER A 183 -16.97 -31.95 3.42
N GLY A 184 -16.12 -31.95 2.40
CA GLY A 184 -16.14 -32.97 1.34
C GLY A 184 -14.79 -33.41 0.76
N VAL A 185 -14.19 -34.42 1.43
CA VAL A 185 -13.44 -35.54 0.82
C VAL A 185 -11.96 -35.36 0.44
N ILE A 186 -11.29 -34.21 0.60
CA ILE A 186 -9.80 -34.21 0.58
C ILE A 186 -9.25 -33.22 1.62
N HIS A 187 -8.48 -33.72 2.59
CA HIS A 187 -7.66 -32.90 3.49
C HIS A 187 -6.43 -32.37 2.73
N ILE A 188 -6.65 -31.47 1.78
CA ILE A 188 -5.55 -30.78 1.08
C ILE A 188 -5.03 -29.69 2.00
N THR A 189 -3.73 -29.74 2.33
CA THR A 189 -3.03 -28.65 3.02
C THR A 189 -3.19 -27.36 2.21
N PRO A 190 -3.70 -26.26 2.78
CA PRO A 190 -3.90 -25.03 2.04
C PRO A 190 -2.57 -24.44 1.58
N ILE A 191 -2.61 -23.71 0.47
CA ILE A 191 -1.52 -22.79 0.14
C ILE A 191 -1.64 -21.58 1.08
N VAL A 192 -0.54 -21.17 1.69
CA VAL A 192 -0.50 -19.97 2.54
C VAL A 192 0.08 -18.81 1.74
N VAL A 193 -0.51 -17.63 1.83
CA VAL A 193 0.04 -16.40 1.23
C VAL A 193 0.43 -15.45 2.36
N ASN A 194 1.72 -15.19 2.52
CA ASN A 194 2.23 -14.31 3.57
C ASN A 194 2.24 -12.85 3.10
N CYS A 195 1.31 -12.06 3.64
CA CYS A 195 1.17 -10.62 3.42
C CYS A 195 1.34 -9.81 4.72
N THR A 196 2.22 -10.26 5.63
CA THR A 196 2.30 -9.73 7.00
C THR A 196 3.10 -8.44 7.17
N GLY A 197 3.72 -7.92 6.10
CA GLY A 197 4.55 -6.70 6.19
C GLY A 197 5.64 -6.85 7.24
N LEU A 198 5.75 -5.91 8.19
CA LEU A 198 6.70 -5.97 9.30
C LEU A 198 6.54 -7.22 10.18
N GLY A 199 5.37 -7.87 10.18
CA GLY A 199 5.16 -9.14 10.87
C GLY A 199 6.11 -10.26 10.42
N SER A 200 6.59 -10.23 9.17
CA SER A 200 7.56 -11.22 8.66
C SER A 200 8.93 -11.17 9.37
N LEU A 201 9.24 -10.10 10.09
CA LEU A 201 10.40 -10.04 11.00
C LEU A 201 10.25 -10.98 12.21
N TYR A 202 9.01 -11.21 12.66
CA TYR A 202 8.72 -11.84 13.95
C TYR A 202 8.13 -13.25 13.86
N LEU A 203 7.51 -13.61 12.73
CA LEU A 203 7.00 -14.96 12.50
C LEU A 203 8.12 -15.99 12.63
N GLN A 204 7.95 -16.98 13.51
CA GLN A 204 9.02 -17.88 13.94
C GLN A 204 9.60 -18.75 12.82
N ASP A 205 8.81 -19.04 11.79
CA ASP A 205 9.13 -19.83 10.60
C ASP A 205 9.50 -18.98 9.38
N VAL A 206 9.54 -17.65 9.52
CA VAL A 206 9.98 -16.71 8.46
C VAL A 206 11.22 -15.93 8.88
N LYS A 207 11.17 -15.19 10.01
CA LYS A 207 12.27 -14.41 10.60
C LYS A 207 13.09 -13.61 9.57
N ASP A 208 12.43 -12.87 8.69
CA ASP A 208 13.13 -12.11 7.65
C ASP A 208 13.79 -10.85 8.23
N THR A 209 15.06 -10.97 8.61
CA THR A 209 15.87 -9.91 9.21
C THR A 209 16.19 -8.75 8.26
N LYS A 210 15.88 -8.88 6.97
CA LYS A 210 15.99 -7.77 6.01
C LYS A 210 14.85 -6.77 6.16
N MET A 211 13.78 -7.14 6.86
CA MET A 211 12.66 -6.24 7.16
C MET A 211 13.07 -5.19 8.18
N HIS A 212 12.69 -3.95 7.92
CA HIS A 212 12.89 -2.84 8.85
C HIS A 212 11.78 -1.80 8.69
N PRO A 213 11.45 -1.04 9.75
CA PRO A 213 10.49 0.05 9.61
C PRO A 213 11.14 1.22 8.88
N VAL A 214 10.35 1.94 8.10
CA VAL A 214 10.66 3.32 7.76
C VAL A 214 9.57 4.22 8.31
N ARG A 215 9.90 4.98 9.36
CA ARG A 215 8.96 5.87 10.04
C ARG A 215 8.60 7.06 9.16
N GLY A 216 7.30 7.27 9.01
CA GLY A 216 6.68 8.42 8.36
C GLY A 216 5.77 9.16 9.33
N GLN A 217 6.06 10.44 9.58
CA GLN A 217 5.14 11.35 10.26
C GLN A 217 4.45 12.25 9.23
N VAL A 218 3.14 12.38 9.37
CA VAL A 218 2.29 13.19 8.48
C VAL A 218 1.26 13.98 9.28
N THR A 219 0.81 15.10 8.71
CA THR A 219 -0.23 15.95 9.28
C THR A 219 -1.46 15.90 8.38
N LEU A 220 -2.61 15.52 8.94
CA LEU A 220 -3.90 15.57 8.27
C LEU A 220 -4.54 16.94 8.51
N VAL A 221 -4.93 17.63 7.45
CA VAL A 221 -5.55 18.96 7.51
C VAL A 221 -6.89 19.01 6.76
N ASN A 222 -7.74 19.97 7.13
CA ASN A 222 -8.95 20.32 6.40
C ASN A 222 -8.65 21.37 5.32
N ALA A 223 -8.58 20.96 4.06
CA ALA A 223 -8.27 21.84 2.93
C ALA A 223 -9.03 21.38 1.66
N PRO A 224 -10.37 21.58 1.62
CA PRO A 224 -11.20 21.03 0.56
C PRO A 224 -10.92 21.57 -0.84
N MET A 225 -10.19 22.67 -0.95
CA MET A 225 -9.82 23.29 -2.24
C MET A 225 -8.65 22.59 -2.92
N VAL A 226 -7.86 21.79 -2.19
CA VAL A 226 -6.74 21.04 -2.78
C VAL A 226 -7.28 19.79 -3.45
N LYS A 227 -7.15 19.71 -4.77
CA LYS A 227 -7.63 18.57 -5.59
C LYS A 227 -6.51 17.80 -6.30
N GLN A 228 -5.33 18.37 -6.41
CA GLN A 228 -4.16 17.79 -7.08
C GLN A 228 -3.13 17.36 -6.04
N THR A 229 -2.32 16.34 -6.36
CA THR A 229 -1.19 15.96 -5.52
C THR A 229 0.03 16.81 -5.87
N ILE A 230 0.88 17.09 -4.89
CA ILE A 230 2.23 17.63 -5.10
C ILE A 230 3.22 16.67 -4.45
N SER A 231 4.23 16.21 -5.18
CA SER A 231 5.18 15.18 -4.72
C SER A 231 6.63 15.47 -5.13
N ASP A 232 7.53 14.68 -4.55
CA ASP A 232 8.98 14.58 -4.86
C ASP A 232 9.77 15.88 -4.86
N THR A 233 9.40 16.78 -3.95
CA THR A 233 10.12 18.06 -3.80
C THR A 233 11.53 17.88 -3.25
N PRO A 234 12.45 18.85 -3.48
CA PRO A 234 13.80 18.78 -2.93
C PRO A 234 13.87 18.63 -1.40
N ALA A 235 12.83 19.08 -0.69
CA ALA A 235 12.66 18.98 0.77
C ALA A 235 12.01 17.66 1.24
N TRP A 236 11.73 16.74 0.32
CA TRP A 236 11.05 15.46 0.56
C TRP A 236 9.66 15.64 1.18
N LYS A 237 8.93 16.65 0.68
CA LYS A 237 7.58 17.01 1.13
C LYS A 237 6.55 16.77 0.04
N TYR A 238 5.36 16.39 0.45
CA TYR A 238 4.24 16.04 -0.41
C TYR A 238 2.90 16.47 0.19
N ILE A 239 1.93 16.69 -0.70
CA ILE A 239 0.57 17.11 -0.43
C ILE A 239 -0.35 16.15 -1.17
N ILE A 240 -1.12 15.35 -0.44
CA ILE A 240 -1.97 14.30 -1.00
C ILE A 240 -3.41 14.50 -0.52
N PRO A 241 -4.30 15.09 -1.35
CA PRO A 241 -5.72 15.12 -1.04
C PRO A 241 -6.32 13.71 -1.00
N ARG A 242 -7.30 13.48 -0.13
CA ARG A 242 -7.98 12.17 0.04
C ARG A 242 -9.34 12.09 -0.66
N GLY A 243 -9.76 13.18 -1.32
CA GLY A 243 -11.02 13.24 -2.06
C GLY A 243 -12.27 13.53 -1.21
N ASP A 244 -12.14 13.68 0.11
CA ASP A 244 -13.24 14.00 1.04
C ASP A 244 -13.09 15.36 1.75
N GLY A 245 -12.24 16.22 1.19
CA GLY A 245 -11.94 17.54 1.75
C GLY A 245 -10.73 17.56 2.68
N THR A 246 -10.25 16.40 3.10
CA THR A 246 -9.03 16.28 3.91
C THR A 246 -7.79 16.04 3.04
N VAL A 247 -6.64 16.49 3.55
CA VAL A 247 -5.34 16.44 2.85
C VAL A 247 -4.26 15.94 3.79
N ILE A 248 -3.47 14.98 3.32
CA ILE A 248 -2.25 14.53 4.00
C ILE A 248 -1.09 15.40 3.57
N LEU A 249 -0.44 16.02 4.55
CA LEU A 249 0.82 16.73 4.40
C LEU A 249 1.91 15.84 4.96
N GLY A 250 2.92 15.56 4.16
CA GLY A 250 4.08 14.81 4.61
C GLY A 250 5.36 15.30 3.96
N GLY A 251 6.48 14.67 4.27
CA GLY A 251 6.61 13.78 5.42
C GLY A 251 8.06 13.51 5.76
N THR A 252 8.26 12.39 6.44
CA THR A 252 9.60 11.89 6.81
C THR A 252 9.86 10.52 6.21
N TYR A 253 11.15 10.20 6.08
CA TYR A 253 11.66 8.88 5.73
C TYR A 253 12.79 8.50 6.68
N GLN A 254 12.46 7.85 7.79
CA GLN A 254 13.42 7.54 8.85
C GLN A 254 13.56 6.02 8.99
N ALA A 255 14.55 5.44 8.30
CA ALA A 255 14.83 4.01 8.35
C ALA A 255 15.23 3.56 9.77
N ASN A 256 14.86 2.33 10.14
CA ASN A 256 15.16 1.71 11.43
C ASN A 256 14.61 2.45 12.66
N ASN A 257 13.68 3.38 12.46
CA ASN A 257 13.07 4.14 13.55
C ASN A 257 11.69 3.56 13.91
N TRP A 258 11.54 3.07 15.14
CA TRP A 258 10.30 2.53 15.69
C TRP A 258 9.53 3.49 16.59
N SER A 259 9.99 4.75 16.72
CA SER A 259 9.36 5.71 17.62
C SER A 259 7.93 6.03 17.18
N THR A 260 6.96 5.70 18.03
CA THR A 260 5.54 6.06 17.85
C THR A 260 5.24 7.50 18.25
N LYS A 261 6.20 8.19 18.89
CA LYS A 261 6.03 9.55 19.38
C LYS A 261 5.98 10.54 18.23
N VAL A 262 5.04 11.48 18.28
CA VAL A 262 5.02 12.65 17.41
C VAL A 262 6.19 13.57 17.77
N ASP A 263 6.90 14.06 16.76
CA ASP A 263 7.88 15.13 16.90
C ASP A 263 7.25 16.48 16.48
N PRO A 264 7.07 17.44 17.41
CA PRO A 264 6.55 18.76 17.09
C PRO A 264 7.38 19.51 16.05
N ASN A 265 8.71 19.37 16.06
CA ASN A 265 9.59 20.06 15.12
C ASN A 265 9.38 19.55 13.69
N THR A 266 9.25 18.23 13.53
CA THR A 266 8.86 17.60 12.25
C THR A 266 7.50 18.12 11.77
N THR A 267 6.52 18.25 12.68
CA THR A 267 5.18 18.77 12.31
C THR A 267 5.28 20.19 11.76
N GLU A 268 6.00 21.04 12.48
CA GLU A 268 6.21 22.44 12.12
C GLU A 268 6.93 22.57 10.76
N GLU A 269 7.97 21.77 10.53
CA GLU A 269 8.68 21.71 9.24
C GLU A 269 7.75 21.27 8.10
N VAL A 270 6.93 20.23 8.30
CA VAL A 270 5.96 19.78 7.28
C VAL A 270 4.98 20.88 6.91
N LEU A 271 4.41 21.58 7.90
CA LEU A 271 3.47 22.67 7.65
C LEU A 271 4.14 23.83 6.90
N ARG A 272 5.33 24.23 7.35
CA ARG A 272 6.10 25.31 6.74
C ARG A 272 6.45 25.02 5.28
N GLU A 273 6.96 23.84 4.98
CA GLU A 273 7.39 23.53 3.62
C GLU A 273 6.18 23.30 2.69
N THR A 274 5.11 22.65 3.16
CA THR A 274 3.91 22.43 2.33
C THR A 274 3.13 23.72 2.04
N VAL A 275 3.05 24.67 2.98
CA VAL A 275 2.36 25.95 2.72
C VAL A 275 3.08 26.82 1.69
N LYS A 276 4.41 26.70 1.58
CA LYS A 276 5.20 27.33 0.51
C LYS A 276 4.85 26.75 -0.86
N MET A 277 4.54 25.46 -0.93
CA MET A 277 4.26 24.74 -2.17
C MET A 277 2.83 24.95 -2.70
N CYS A 278 1.84 25.08 -1.80
CA CYS A 278 0.44 25.09 -2.19
C CYS A 278 -0.37 26.13 -1.40
N PRO A 279 -0.61 27.33 -1.95
CA PRO A 279 -1.40 28.36 -1.27
C PRO A 279 -2.86 27.94 -1.05
N LEU A 280 -3.38 27.00 -1.84
CA LEU A 280 -4.74 26.45 -1.68
C LEU A 280 -4.93 25.72 -0.35
N LEU A 281 -3.86 25.32 0.36
CA LEU A 281 -3.95 24.77 1.71
C LEU A 281 -4.63 25.73 2.70
N VAL A 282 -4.57 27.03 2.42
CA VAL A 282 -5.19 28.08 3.23
C VAL A 282 -6.29 28.85 2.50
N ASP A 283 -6.78 28.30 1.37
CA ASP A 283 -7.82 28.91 0.52
C ASP A 283 -7.37 30.22 -0.16
N GLU A 284 -6.10 30.27 -0.57
CA GLU A 284 -5.53 31.39 -1.32
C GLU A 284 -4.93 30.90 -2.65
N THR A 285 -4.87 31.78 -3.65
CA THR A 285 -4.39 31.45 -5.00
C THR A 285 -3.10 32.18 -5.38
N THR A 286 -2.74 33.24 -4.66
CA THR A 286 -1.49 33.97 -4.90
C THR A 286 -0.28 33.16 -4.41
N PRO A 287 0.88 33.23 -5.08
CA PRO A 287 2.08 32.50 -4.66
C PRO A 287 2.49 32.79 -3.22
N THR A 288 3.03 31.78 -2.53
CA THR A 288 3.61 31.97 -1.19
C THR A 288 4.99 32.60 -1.33
N THR A 289 5.22 33.71 -0.62
CA THR A 289 6.45 34.50 -0.65
C THR A 289 6.99 34.70 0.78
N PRO A 290 8.25 35.16 0.95
CA PRO A 290 8.79 35.53 2.25
C PRO A 290 7.93 36.52 3.04
N ASP A 291 7.13 37.36 2.34
CA ASP A 291 6.30 38.39 2.98
C ASP A 291 4.97 37.85 3.54
N ASN A 292 4.48 36.69 3.05
CA ASN A 292 3.15 36.18 3.41
C ASN A 292 3.15 34.77 4.05
N TRP A 293 4.27 34.03 4.00
CA TRP A 293 4.26 32.62 4.41
C TRP A 293 4.00 32.42 5.91
N GLU A 294 4.44 33.33 6.79
CA GLU A 294 4.17 33.24 8.24
C GLU A 294 2.67 33.35 8.55
N GLU A 295 1.97 34.30 7.93
CA GLU A 295 0.52 34.44 8.07
C GLU A 295 -0.21 33.18 7.58
N ARG A 296 0.22 32.63 6.44
CA ARG A 296 -0.35 31.41 5.88
C ARG A 296 -0.08 30.20 6.76
N LEU A 297 1.10 30.12 7.35
CA LEU A 297 1.46 29.06 8.28
C LEU A 297 0.53 29.07 9.51
N GLU A 298 0.22 30.25 10.08
CA GLU A 298 -0.78 30.39 11.14
C GLU A 298 -2.18 29.94 10.71
N LYS A 299 -2.61 30.29 9.49
CA LYS A 299 -3.89 29.82 8.93
C LYS A 299 -3.90 28.30 8.76
N LEU A 300 -2.79 27.70 8.34
CA LEU A 300 -2.68 26.27 8.14
C LEU A 300 -2.70 25.50 9.46
N ARG A 301 -2.06 26.00 10.54
CA ARG A 301 -2.11 25.39 11.87
C ARG A 301 -3.54 25.22 12.38
N LYS A 302 -4.43 26.19 12.11
CA LYS A 302 -5.86 26.14 12.47
C LYS A 302 -6.66 25.09 11.70
N ARG A 303 -6.10 24.52 10.63
CA ARG A 303 -6.74 23.49 9.79
C ARG A 303 -6.30 22.07 10.16
N ILE A 304 -5.41 21.88 11.13
CA ILE A 304 -4.94 20.56 11.56
C ILE A 304 -6.09 19.75 12.16
N ILE A 305 -6.30 18.54 11.65
CA ILE A 305 -7.24 17.56 12.15
C ILE A 305 -6.53 16.56 13.05
N LYS A 306 -5.38 16.02 12.59
CA LYS A 306 -4.66 14.97 13.29
C LYS A 306 -3.18 14.93 12.84
N ILE A 307 -2.30 14.51 13.73
CA ILE A 307 -0.92 14.16 13.40
C ILE A 307 -0.76 12.65 13.54
N ASN A 308 -0.23 12.00 12.52
CA ASN A 308 -0.10 10.54 12.46
C ASN A 308 1.36 10.14 12.30
N VAL A 309 1.73 9.02 12.93
CA VAL A 309 3.00 8.33 12.73
C VAL A 309 2.68 6.91 12.27
N GLY A 310 3.29 6.50 11.16
CA GLY A 310 3.16 5.15 10.62
C GLY A 310 4.52 4.57 10.23
N PHE A 311 4.57 3.25 10.08
CA PHE A 311 5.81 2.52 9.78
C PHE A 311 5.65 1.77 8.46
N ARG A 312 6.35 2.24 7.43
CA ARG A 312 6.41 1.55 6.14
C ARG A 312 7.13 0.21 6.31
N PRO A 313 6.57 -0.91 5.82
CA PRO A 313 7.19 -2.23 5.93
C PRO A 313 8.26 -2.41 4.84
N ALA A 314 9.39 -1.73 5.00
CA ALA A 314 10.50 -1.80 4.05
C ALA A 314 11.33 -3.08 4.24
N ARG A 315 12.04 -3.46 3.19
CA ARG A 315 12.89 -4.64 3.17
C ARG A 315 14.13 -4.38 2.33
N GLU A 316 15.30 -4.77 2.84
CA GLU A 316 16.52 -4.78 2.02
C GLU A 316 16.38 -5.77 0.85
N GLY A 317 16.71 -5.31 -0.36
CA GLY A 317 16.46 -6.06 -1.60
C GLY A 317 15.01 -5.97 -2.09
N GLY A 318 14.19 -5.08 -1.53
CA GLY A 318 12.85 -4.79 -2.02
C GLY A 318 11.80 -5.85 -1.67
N THR A 319 10.65 -5.75 -2.36
CA THR A 319 9.48 -6.62 -2.15
C THR A 319 9.85 -8.09 -2.36
N ARG A 320 9.52 -8.94 -1.39
CA ARG A 320 9.66 -10.39 -1.51
C ARG A 320 8.37 -10.97 -2.09
N ILE A 321 8.43 -11.38 -3.36
CA ILE A 321 7.35 -12.05 -4.10
C ILE A 321 7.86 -13.38 -4.68
N GLU A 322 7.72 -14.47 -3.94
CA GLU A 322 8.28 -15.77 -4.34
C GLU A 322 7.58 -16.95 -3.66
N LEU A 323 7.81 -18.15 -4.20
CA LEU A 323 7.41 -19.40 -3.54
C LEU A 323 8.44 -19.80 -2.48
N GLY A 324 7.93 -20.30 -1.36
CA GLY A 324 8.71 -20.89 -0.29
C GLY A 324 7.95 -22.03 0.36
N THR A 325 8.53 -22.56 1.43
CA THR A 325 7.94 -23.63 2.23
C THR A 325 8.21 -23.36 3.70
N VAL A 326 7.23 -23.62 4.57
CA VAL A 326 7.40 -23.58 6.03
C VAL A 326 7.05 -24.94 6.65
N PRO A 327 7.54 -25.25 7.86
CA PRO A 327 7.19 -26.50 8.54
C PRO A 327 5.68 -26.66 8.70
N ASN A 328 5.17 -27.87 8.44
CA ASN A 328 3.78 -28.21 8.73
C ASN A 328 3.67 -28.69 10.19
N PRO A 329 2.97 -27.98 11.08
CA PRO A 329 2.84 -28.39 12.49
C PRO A 329 2.01 -29.67 12.65
N ASN A 330 1.23 -30.07 11.64
CA ASN A 330 0.44 -31.30 11.66
C ASN A 330 1.20 -32.51 11.09
N ASP A 331 2.42 -32.33 10.57
CA ASP A 331 3.26 -33.42 10.08
C ASP A 331 4.36 -33.73 11.09
N SER A 332 4.16 -34.80 11.87
CA SER A 332 5.10 -35.26 12.90
C SER A 332 6.44 -35.70 12.33
N ASP A 333 6.46 -36.13 11.06
CA ASP A 333 7.65 -36.67 10.40
C ASP A 333 8.41 -35.59 9.62
N LYS A 334 7.87 -34.36 9.54
CA LYS A 334 8.42 -33.18 8.84
C LYS A 334 8.76 -33.44 7.37
N ASN A 335 8.09 -34.38 6.72
CA ASN A 335 8.36 -34.79 5.36
C ASN A 335 7.68 -33.89 4.33
N GLU A 336 6.56 -33.25 4.69
CA GLU A 336 5.79 -32.34 3.84
C GLU A 336 5.64 -30.96 4.49
N GLY A 337 6.26 -29.94 3.90
CA GLY A 337 6.08 -28.56 4.32
C GLY A 337 4.85 -27.90 3.70
N ILE A 338 4.38 -26.81 4.31
CA ILE A 338 3.30 -25.98 3.78
C ILE A 338 3.87 -25.07 2.70
N VAL A 339 3.26 -25.08 1.51
CA VAL A 339 3.64 -24.17 0.43
C VAL A 339 3.22 -22.74 0.78
N VAL A 340 4.16 -21.82 0.69
CA VAL A 340 3.96 -20.39 0.97
C VAL A 340 4.22 -19.56 -0.28
N VAL A 341 3.36 -18.59 -0.55
CA VAL A 341 3.64 -17.46 -1.45
C VAL A 341 3.94 -16.25 -0.58
N HIS A 342 5.19 -15.79 -0.57
CA HIS A 342 5.55 -14.54 0.10
C HIS A 342 5.10 -13.35 -0.74
N ASN A 343 4.50 -12.34 -0.13
CA ASN A 343 4.13 -11.07 -0.76
C ASN A 343 4.15 -9.95 0.30
N TYR A 344 5.36 -9.52 0.68
CA TYR A 344 5.58 -8.49 1.70
C TYR A 344 6.86 -7.68 1.41
N GLY A 345 7.13 -6.62 2.19
CA GLY A 345 8.32 -5.77 1.99
C GLY A 345 8.08 -4.57 1.07
N HIS A 346 6.83 -4.12 0.95
CA HIS A 346 6.39 -3.09 0.00
C HIS A 346 6.78 -1.64 0.38
N GLY A 347 7.49 -1.42 1.48
CA GLY A 347 7.97 -0.09 1.87
C GLY A 347 6.89 1.00 1.79
N GLY A 348 7.18 2.08 1.06
CA GLY A 348 6.28 3.21 0.86
C GLY A 348 5.27 3.07 -0.28
N TYR A 349 5.27 1.96 -1.02
CA TYR A 349 4.56 1.81 -2.29
C TYR A 349 3.48 0.71 -2.25
N GLY A 350 3.11 0.20 -1.08
CA GLY A 350 2.13 -0.90 -0.97
C GLY A 350 0.75 -0.64 -1.59
N TYR A 351 0.27 0.60 -1.64
CA TYR A 351 -0.99 0.93 -2.36
C TYR A 351 -0.78 1.01 -3.87
N GLN A 352 0.26 1.72 -4.32
CA GLN A 352 0.52 1.98 -5.74
C GLN A 352 0.99 0.74 -6.52
N SER A 353 1.37 -0.34 -5.84
CA SER A 353 1.74 -1.63 -6.45
C SER A 353 0.83 -2.80 -6.05
N SER A 354 -0.20 -2.55 -5.22
CA SER A 354 -1.05 -3.57 -4.60
C SER A 354 -1.64 -4.59 -5.58
N TRP A 355 -2.30 -4.11 -6.65
CA TRP A 355 -2.96 -4.96 -7.63
C TRP A 355 -1.97 -5.74 -8.49
N GLY A 356 -0.86 -5.10 -8.90
CA GLY A 356 0.21 -5.75 -9.65
C GLY A 356 0.77 -6.96 -8.90
N TYR A 357 1.23 -6.75 -7.67
CA TYR A 357 1.76 -7.84 -6.85
C TYR A 357 0.69 -8.86 -6.41
N ALA A 358 -0.59 -8.46 -6.31
CA ALA A 358 -1.69 -9.41 -6.10
C ALA A 358 -1.85 -10.37 -7.30
N PHE A 359 -1.75 -9.87 -8.53
CA PHE A 359 -1.76 -10.73 -9.72
C PHE A 359 -0.51 -11.61 -9.81
N GLU A 360 0.65 -11.11 -9.40
CA GLU A 360 1.86 -11.93 -9.33
C GLU A 360 1.72 -13.05 -8.28
N ALA A 361 1.18 -12.75 -7.11
CA ALA A 361 0.87 -13.75 -6.10
C ALA A 361 -0.13 -14.80 -6.61
N LEU A 362 -1.12 -14.40 -7.42
CA LEU A 362 -2.01 -15.33 -8.12
C LEU A 362 -1.25 -16.25 -9.08
N LYS A 363 -0.30 -15.75 -9.88
CA LYS A 363 0.52 -16.60 -10.77
C LYS A 363 1.31 -17.65 -9.98
N LEU A 364 1.94 -17.25 -8.87
CA LEU A 364 2.67 -18.15 -7.99
C LEU A 364 1.75 -19.18 -7.33
N THR A 365 0.56 -18.75 -6.89
CA THR A 365 -0.46 -19.65 -6.31
C THR A 365 -0.95 -20.68 -7.33
N ASN A 366 -1.16 -20.28 -8.59
CA ASN A 366 -1.49 -21.20 -9.69
C ASN A 366 -0.35 -22.22 -9.94
N SER A 367 0.90 -21.76 -9.94
CA SER A 367 2.08 -22.63 -10.11
C SER A 367 2.17 -23.66 -8.98
N ALA A 368 1.99 -23.24 -7.73
CA ALA A 368 1.93 -24.12 -6.57
C ALA A 368 0.78 -25.14 -6.66
N ALA A 369 -0.43 -24.68 -6.96
CA ALA A 369 -1.60 -25.53 -7.11
C ALA A 369 -1.41 -26.62 -8.17
N ASN A 370 -0.84 -26.27 -9.33
CA ASN A 370 -0.55 -27.23 -10.40
C ASN A 370 0.45 -28.30 -9.97
N LYS A 371 1.48 -27.93 -9.18
CA LYS A 371 2.44 -28.91 -8.63
C LYS A 371 1.78 -29.86 -7.65
N ILE A 372 0.90 -29.37 -6.77
CA ILE A 372 0.14 -30.18 -5.81
C ILE A 372 -0.76 -31.17 -6.57
N PHE A 373 -1.51 -30.71 -7.57
CA PHE A 373 -2.37 -31.59 -8.38
C PHE A 373 -1.57 -32.67 -9.13
N ASN A 374 -0.45 -32.30 -9.76
CA ASN A 374 0.39 -33.26 -10.50
C ASN A 374 1.08 -34.29 -9.60
N ALA A 375 1.35 -33.94 -8.33
CA ALA A 375 1.88 -34.89 -7.35
C ALA A 375 0.81 -35.91 -6.94
N HIS A 376 -0.42 -35.47 -6.70
CA HIS A 376 -1.53 -36.34 -6.33
C HIS A 376 -2.07 -37.19 -7.48
N SER A 377 -1.89 -36.79 -8.75
CA SER A 377 -2.31 -37.59 -9.92
C SER A 377 -1.33 -38.70 -10.32
N LYS A 378 -0.15 -38.74 -9.69
CA LYS A 378 0.89 -39.77 -9.93
C LYS A 378 0.93 -40.85 -8.85
N LEU A 379 0.13 -40.70 -7.79
CA LEU A 379 -0.18 -41.70 -6.78
C LEU A 379 -1.49 -42.38 -7.17
#